data_AF-A0A3D1PND9-F1
#
_entry.id   AF-A0A3D1PND9-F1
#
_cell.length_a   1.000
_cell.length_b   1.000
_cell.length_c   1.000
_cell.angle_alpha   90.00
_cell.angle_beta   90.00
_cell.angle_gamma   90.00
#
_symmetry.space_group_name_H-M   'P 1'
#
loop_
_entity.id
_entity.type
_entity.pdbx_description
1 polymer ?
#
loop_
_entity_poly.entity_id
_entity_poly.type
_entity_poly.pdbx_seq_one_letter_code
_entity_poly.pdbx_strand_id
1 'polypeptide(L)' 'MSAILAVCGTAFCAMVSDGRMVEEPITDGKIKVLTDALPKVRKLNRNVLVGFAGDAVAAAQIINKLDEYDVQYMTLEKA' A
#
# COMPACT_ATOMS: atom_id res chain seq x y z
N MET A 1 7.07 -11.33 0.51
CA MET A 1 7.87 -10.09 0.36
C MET A 1 7.13 -9.25 -0.67
N SER A 2 6.83 -8.01 -0.34
CA SER A 2 6.02 -7.10 -1.17
C SER A 2 6.82 -5.84 -1.45
N ALA A 3 6.74 -5.30 -2.66
CA ALA A 3 7.41 -4.06 -3.01
C ALA A 3 6.41 -2.93 -3.30
N ILE A 4 6.67 -1.76 -2.71
CA ILE A 4 6.06 -0.50 -3.09
C ILE A 4 7.18 0.48 -3.42
N LEU A 5 7.07 1.10 -4.58
CA LEU A 5 7.96 2.17 -5.00
C LEU A 5 7.17 3.48 -5.01
N ALA A 6 7.69 4.49 -4.31
CA ALA A 6 7.16 5.84 -4.35
C ALA A 6 8.25 6.78 -4.88
N VAL A 7 7.87 7.65 -5.81
CA VAL A 7 8.74 8.68 -6.39
C VAL A 7 8.06 10.04 -6.25
N CYS A 8 8.77 10.97 -5.63
CA CYS A 8 8.34 12.36 -5.49
C CYS A 8 9.04 13.21 -6.55
N GLY A 9 8.26 13.83 -7.43
CA GLY A 9 8.68 14.89 -8.32
C GLY A 9 8.33 16.27 -7.75
N THR A 10 8.69 17.32 -8.48
CA THR A 10 8.39 18.71 -8.08
C THR A 10 6.90 19.06 -8.13
N ALA A 11 6.15 18.43 -9.03
CA ALA A 11 4.72 18.69 -9.24
C ALA A 11 3.83 17.45 -9.12
N PHE A 12 4.41 16.28 -8.81
CA PHE A 12 3.66 15.03 -8.73
C PHE A 12 4.30 14.05 -7.75
N CYS A 13 3.49 13.16 -7.19
CA CYS A 13 3.95 11.96 -6.52
C CYS A 13 3.37 10.75 -7.25
N ALA A 14 4.19 9.74 -7.51
CA ALA A 14 3.76 8.49 -8.11
C ALA A 14 4.05 7.33 -7.16
N MET A 15 3.12 6.38 -7.05
CA MET A 15 3.30 5.17 -6.26
C MET A 15 2.90 3.97 -7.11
N VAL A 16 3.74 2.94 -7.10
CA VAL A 16 3.53 1.68 -7.82
C VAL A 16 3.73 0.53 -6.85
N SER A 17 2.88 -0.50 -6.93
CA SER A 17 3.10 -1.77 -6.25
C SER A 17 3.15 -2.91 -7.24
N ASP A 18 3.78 -4.00 -6.83
CA ASP A 18 3.80 -5.28 -7.54
C ASP A 18 2.41 -5.93 -7.63
N GLY A 19 1.46 -5.59 -6.75
CA GLY A 19 0.09 -6.14 -6.74
C GLY A 19 -0.02 -7.60 -6.28
N ARG A 20 1.09 -8.25 -5.93
CA ARG A 20 1.14 -9.70 -5.66
C ARG A 20 1.09 -10.05 -4.19
N MET A 21 0.28 -11.03 -3.80
CA MET A 21 0.45 -11.71 -2.52
C MET A 21 1.29 -12.95 -2.75
N VAL A 22 2.35 -13.13 -1.96
CA VAL A 22 3.25 -14.28 -2.07
C VAL A 22 3.28 -15.02 -0.74
N GLU A 23 3.43 -16.33 -0.80
CA GLU A 23 3.61 -17.17 0.38
C GLU A 23 5.02 -16.97 0.97
N GLU A 24 5.11 -16.84 2.29
CA GLU A 24 6.37 -16.77 3.02
C GLU A 24 6.39 -17.82 4.14
N PRO A 25 7.54 -18.46 4.42
CA PRO A 25 8.86 -18.27 3.78
C PRO A 25 8.95 -18.88 2.38
N ILE A 26 9.82 -18.32 1.53
CA ILE A 26 10.11 -18.86 0.19
C ILE A 26 10.72 -20.26 0.38
N THR A 27 9.94 -21.29 0.08
CA THR A 27 10.39 -22.68 0.13
C THR A 27 10.87 -23.06 -1.28
N ASP A 28 11.94 -23.84 -1.38
CA ASP A 28 12.50 -24.35 -2.66
C ASP A 28 13.02 -23.28 -3.66
N GLY A 29 13.30 -22.07 -3.18
CA GLY A 29 13.86 -20.99 -4.01
C GLY A 29 12.90 -20.46 -5.09
N LYS A 30 11.62 -20.86 -5.07
CA LYS A 30 10.59 -20.40 -5.99
C LYS A 30 9.57 -19.56 -5.24
N ILE A 31 9.27 -18.38 -5.77
CA ILE A 31 8.22 -17.52 -5.24
C ILE A 31 6.87 -18.13 -5.62
N LYS A 32 6.11 -18.58 -4.61
CA LYS A 32 4.73 -19.01 -4.80
C LYS A 32 3.80 -17.81 -4.65
N VAL A 33 3.21 -17.39 -5.78
CA VAL A 33 2.24 -16.30 -5.84
C VAL A 33 0.87 -16.86 -5.47
N LEU A 34 0.25 -16.29 -4.44
CA LEU A 34 -1.12 -16.62 -4.01
C LEU A 34 -2.16 -15.85 -4.82
N THR A 35 -1.87 -14.59 -5.16
CA THR A 35 -2.70 -13.77 -6.05
C THR A 35 -1.87 -12.64 -6.68
N ASP A 36 -2.22 -12.24 -7.90
CA ASP A 36 -1.65 -11.08 -8.61
C ASP A 36 -2.55 -9.84 -8.53
N ALA A 37 -3.70 -9.94 -7.86
CA ALA A 37 -4.75 -8.93 -7.85
C ALA A 37 -4.98 -8.32 -6.46
N LEU A 38 -3.92 -8.10 -5.68
CA LEU A 38 -4.00 -7.46 -4.37
C LEU A 38 -3.76 -5.94 -4.49
N PRO A 39 -4.77 -5.08 -4.29
CA PRO A 39 -4.59 -3.64 -4.34
C PRO A 39 -3.85 -3.14 -3.09
N LYS A 40 -2.54 -2.91 -3.22
CA LYS A 40 -1.68 -2.44 -2.11
C LYS A 40 -1.57 -0.93 -1.99
N VAL A 41 -2.01 -0.20 -3.00
CA VAL A 41 -2.06 1.27 -3.01
C VAL A 41 -3.52 1.69 -2.99
N ARG A 42 -3.88 2.54 -2.03
CA ARG A 42 -5.23 3.06 -1.86
C ARG A 42 -5.20 4.59 -1.86
N LYS A 43 -6.10 5.18 -2.65
CA LYS A 43 -6.37 6.62 -2.58
C LYS A 43 -7.27 6.89 -1.37
N LEU A 44 -6.84 7.75 -0.45
CA LEU A 44 -7.65 8.14 0.70
C LEU A 44 -8.52 9.35 0.38
N ASN A 45 -7.94 10.37 -0.25
CA ASN A 45 -8.66 11.58 -0.68
C ASN A 45 -8.03 12.18 -1.95
N ARG A 46 -8.36 13.42 -2.30
CA ARG A 46 -7.81 14.11 -3.48
C ARG A 46 -6.28 14.25 -3.44
N ASN A 47 -5.71 14.42 -2.26
CA ASN A 47 -4.32 14.83 -2.04
C ASN A 47 -3.44 13.71 -1.43
N VAL A 48 -4.05 12.67 -0.85
CA VAL A 48 -3.36 11.64 -0.08
C VAL A 48 -3.65 10.25 -0.65
N LEU A 49 -2.56 9.50 -0.82
CA LEU A 49 -2.55 8.10 -1.18
C LEU A 49 -1.62 7.35 -0.22
N VAL A 50 -1.98 6.11 0.10
CA VAL A 50 -1.23 5.25 1.02
C VAL A 50 -0.92 3.93 0.35
N GLY A 51 0.26 3.40 0.66
CA GLY A 51 0.73 2.10 0.19
C GLY A 51 1.17 1.25 1.36
N PHE A 52 0.86 -0.06 1.32
CA PHE A 52 1.24 -1.00 2.37
C PHE A 52 2.12 -2.14 1.84
N ALA A 53 3.25 -2.36 2.51
CA ALA A 53 4.11 -3.51 2.30
C ALA A 53 4.37 -4.18 3.65
N GLY A 54 4.18 -5.50 3.73
CA GLY A 54 4.32 -6.27 4.96
C GLY A 54 3.14 -7.22 5.17
N ASP A 55 2.80 -7.46 6.43
CA ASP A 55 1.69 -8.32 6.84
C ASP A 55 0.35 -7.81 6.30
N ALA A 56 -0.33 -8.64 5.51
CA ALA A 56 -1.58 -8.28 4.84
C ALA A 56 -2.75 -8.11 5.83
N VAL A 57 -2.77 -8.84 6.94
CA VAL A 57 -3.84 -8.76 7.94
C VAL A 57 -3.71 -7.46 8.73
N ALA A 58 -2.49 -7.12 9.17
CA ALA A 58 -2.20 -5.86 9.83
C ALA A 58 -2.49 -4.67 8.90
N ALA A 59 -2.10 -4.76 7.62
CA ALA A 59 -2.43 -3.74 6.63
C ALA A 59 -3.94 -3.56 6.48
N ALA A 60 -4.72 -4.64 6.37
CA ALA A 60 -6.17 -4.58 6.29
C ALA A 60 -6.80 -3.94 7.55
N GLN A 61 -6.30 -4.25 8.73
CA GLN A 61 -6.75 -3.64 10.00
C GLN A 61 -6.50 -2.14 10.02
N ILE A 62 -5.32 -1.69 9.62
CA ILE A 62 -4.99 -0.25 9.55
C ILE A 62 -5.88 0.45 8.53
N ILE A 63 -6.09 -0.14 7.36
CA ILE A 63 -6.96 0.40 6.31
C ILE A 63 -8.40 0.54 6.81
N ASN A 64 -8.94 -0.50 7.45
CA ASN A 64 -10.30 -0.45 8.00
C ASN A 64 -10.41 0.58 9.11
N LYS A 65 -9.36 0.77 9.92
CA LYS A 65 -9.32 1.83 10.93
C LYS A 65 -9.22 3.21 10.34
N LEU A 66 -8.51 3.40 9.23
CA LEU A 66 -8.46 4.67 8.50
C LEU A 66 -9.85 5.11 8.00
N ASP A 67 -10.74 4.16 7.69
CA ASP A 67 -12.11 4.47 7.28
C ASP A 67 -12.98 5.04 8.41
N GLU A 68 -12.58 4.88 9.68
CA GLU A 68 -13.26 5.50 10.82
C GLU A 68 -12.91 6.99 10.97
N TYR A 69 -11.85 7.47 10.31
CA TYR A 69 -11.42 8.87 10.37
C TYR A 69 -12.09 9.69 9.26
N ASP A 70 -12.30 10.98 9.53
CA ASP A 70 -12.66 11.93 8.48
C ASP A 70 -11.44 12.22 7.59
N VAL A 71 -11.25 11.35 6.61
CA VAL A 71 -10.11 11.43 5.68
C VAL A 71 -10.22 12.60 4.72
N GLN A 72 -11.35 13.32 4.65
CA GLN A 72 -11.51 14.49 3.76
C GLN A 72 -10.53 15.61 4.12
N TYR A 73 -10.24 15.78 5.42
CA TYR A 73 -9.36 16.82 5.94
C TYR A 73 -7.92 16.37 6.16
N MET A 74 -7.59 15.12 5.83
CA MET A 74 -6.23 14.61 5.99
C MET A 74 -5.31 15.25 4.95
N THR A 75 -4.35 16.04 5.42
CA THR A 75 -3.31 16.67 4.58
C THR A 75 -1.93 16.24 5.06
N LEU A 76 -0.98 16.12 4.12
CA LEU A 76 0.44 15.93 4.42
C LEU A 76 1.18 17.29 4.52
N GLU A 77 0.45 18.40 4.46
CA GLU A 77 1.04 19.74 4.54
C GLU A 77 1.70 19.90 5.91
N LYS A 78 3.01 20.08 5.90
CA LYS A 78 3.78 20.43 7.08
C LYS A 78 3.39 21.88 7.42
N ALA A 79 2.77 22.08 8.59
CA ALA A 79 2.52 23.41 9.14
C ALA A 79 3.81 24.22 9.27
#